data_AF-A0A1E3JWD1-F1
#
_entry.id   AF-A0A1E3JWD1-F1
#
_cell.length_a   1.000
_cell.length_b   1.000
_cell.length_c   1.000
_cell.angle_alpha   90.00
_cell.angle_beta   90.00
_cell.angle_gamma   90.00
#
_symmetry.space_group_name_H-M   'P 1'
#
loop_
_entity.id
_entity.type
_entity.pdbx_description
1 polymer ?
#
loop_
_entity_poly.entity_id
_entity_poly.type
_entity_poly.pdbx_seq_one_letter_code
_entity_poly.pdbx_strand_id
1 'polypeptide(L)'
;MPPAITSSPIYNIQAINTLLASPVPQPVTSRIQLLSAKIHLLTNDPPSDPLSVLRTRRELGELYLKEKHDLKAAEIELSMVQRECKDIVKRIARERRLAQEGKTAIKSQDEVMRDEEMESSAVNLRVESMRLLVQVEEELGREGRAETWRKLIQDAGKTI
;
A
#
# COMPACT_ATOMS: atom_id res chain seq x y z
N MET A 1 -11.89 -4.98 23.11
CA MET A 1 -12.41 -6.26 22.62
C MET A 1 -12.46 -6.20 21.11
N PRO A 2 -11.87 -7.14 20.36
CA PRO A 2 -12.08 -7.19 18.92
C PRO A 2 -13.56 -7.49 18.65
N PRO A 3 -14.18 -6.93 17.60
CA PRO A 3 -15.56 -7.25 17.25
C PRO A 3 -15.68 -8.73 16.87
N ALA A 4 -16.76 -9.38 17.31
CA ALA A 4 -17.07 -10.81 17.15
C ALA A 4 -17.18 -11.32 15.69
N ILE A 5 -16.89 -10.48 14.70
CA ILE A 5 -17.00 -10.77 13.27
C ILE A 5 -15.75 -11.50 12.77
N THR A 6 -14.61 -11.37 13.45
CA THR A 6 -13.33 -11.96 13.04
C THR A 6 -13.22 -13.46 13.31
N SER A 7 -14.15 -14.07 14.05
CA SER A 7 -14.22 -15.52 14.30
C SER A 7 -15.17 -16.26 13.35
N SER A 8 -15.80 -15.57 12.41
CA SER A 8 -16.69 -16.20 11.44
C SER A 8 -15.88 -16.93 10.36
N PRO A 9 -16.14 -18.22 10.08
CA PRO A 9 -15.46 -18.98 9.01
C PRO A 9 -15.73 -18.40 7.60
N ILE A 10 -16.73 -17.52 7.48
CA ILE A 10 -17.07 -16.78 6.25
C ILE A 10 -16.08 -15.62 6.03
N TYR A 11 -15.42 -15.12 7.07
CA TYR A 11 -14.60 -13.92 7.04
C TYR A 11 -13.12 -14.25 6.89
N ASN A 12 -12.78 -14.90 5.77
CA ASN A 12 -11.39 -15.17 5.38
C ASN A 12 -11.01 -14.37 4.12
N ILE A 13 -9.70 -14.23 3.86
CA ILE A 13 -9.18 -13.44 2.74
C ILE A 13 -9.72 -13.93 1.39
N GLN A 14 -9.88 -15.25 1.22
CA GLN A 14 -10.36 -15.85 -0.02
C GLN A 14 -11.82 -15.44 -0.29
N ALA A 15 -12.69 -15.52 0.72
CA ALA A 15 -14.08 -15.10 0.61
C ALA A 15 -14.19 -13.60 0.28
N ILE A 16 -13.40 -12.75 0.93
CA ILE A 16 -13.38 -11.31 0.63
C ILE A 16 -12.90 -11.06 -0.80
N ASN A 17 -11.86 -11.74 -1.27
CA ASN A 17 -11.38 -11.61 -2.64
C ASN A 17 -12.44 -12.04 -3.65
N THR A 18 -13.18 -13.13 -3.38
CA THR A 18 -14.30 -13.57 -4.23
C THR A 18 -15.40 -12.51 -4.29
N LEU A 19 -15.75 -11.90 -3.15
CA LEU A 19 -16.75 -10.82 -3.11
C LEU A 19 -16.27 -9.58 -3.87
N LEU A 20 -15.03 -9.14 -3.65
CA LEU A 20 -14.45 -7.98 -4.34
C LEU A 20 -14.31 -8.20 -5.86
N ALA A 21 -14.06 -9.44 -6.29
CA ALA A 21 -13.95 -9.81 -7.70
C ALA A 21 -15.32 -10.06 -8.38
N SER A 22 -16.43 -10.02 -7.64
CA SER A 22 -17.75 -10.25 -8.19
C SER A 22 -18.08 -9.21 -9.27
N PRO A 23 -18.60 -9.62 -10.44
CA PRO A 23 -18.99 -8.69 -11.50
C PRO A 23 -20.26 -7.90 -11.16
N VAL A 24 -20.94 -8.25 -10.06
CA VAL A 24 -22.17 -7.57 -9.62
C VAL A 24 -21.81 -6.19 -9.06
N PRO A 25 -22.47 -5.11 -9.51
CA PRO A 25 -22.26 -3.78 -8.94
C PRO A 25 -22.51 -3.78 -7.44
N GLN A 26 -21.51 -3.36 -6.67
CA GLN A 26 -21.59 -3.26 -5.22
C GLN A 26 -21.67 -1.80 -4.80
N PRO A 27 -22.45 -1.47 -3.76
CA PRO A 27 -22.39 -0.17 -3.13
C PRO A 27 -20.96 0.17 -2.69
N VAL A 28 -20.54 1.42 -2.91
CA VAL A 28 -19.21 1.92 -2.52
C VAL A 28 -18.91 1.63 -1.05
N THR A 29 -19.90 1.79 -0.18
CA THR A 29 -19.81 1.51 1.25
C THR A 29 -19.49 0.05 1.55
N SER A 30 -20.08 -0.90 0.81
CA SER A 30 -19.78 -2.33 0.94
C SER A 30 -18.37 -2.65 0.49
N ARG A 31 -17.92 -2.06 -0.63
CA ARG A 31 -16.53 -2.22 -1.11
C ARG A 31 -15.51 -1.67 -0.10
N ILE A 32 -15.78 -0.51 0.50
CA ILE A 32 -14.96 0.07 1.58
C ILE A 32 -14.87 -0.89 2.76
N GLN A 33 -16.00 -1.45 3.19
CA GLN A 33 -16.05 -2.41 4.30
C GLN A 33 -15.22 -3.67 3.99
N LEU A 34 -15.36 -4.23 2.79
CA LEU A 34 -14.59 -5.40 2.33
C LEU A 34 -13.08 -5.13 2.22
N LEU A 35 -12.67 -3.97 1.73
CA LEU A 35 -11.24 -3.60 1.68
C LEU A 35 -10.67 -3.38 3.08
N SER A 36 -11.41 -2.72 3.95
CA SER A 36 -11.04 -2.50 5.36
C SER A 36 -10.92 -3.84 6.12
N ALA A 37 -11.85 -4.75 5.86
CA ALA A 37 -11.82 -6.13 6.34
C ALA A 37 -10.56 -6.88 5.90
N LYS A 38 -10.24 -6.79 4.61
CA LYS A 38 -9.06 -7.42 4.02
C LYS A 38 -7.77 -6.88 4.63
N ILE A 39 -7.66 -5.56 4.84
CA ILE A 39 -6.52 -4.95 5.54
C ILE A 39 -6.39 -5.52 6.96
N HIS A 40 -7.50 -5.64 7.69
CA HIS A 40 -7.49 -6.17 9.05
C HIS A 40 -7.00 -7.62 9.10
N LEU A 41 -7.49 -8.47 8.19
CA LEU A 41 -7.04 -9.87 8.11
C LEU A 41 -5.57 -9.97 7.71
N LEU A 42 -5.16 -9.25 6.66
CA LEU A 42 -3.77 -9.23 6.21
C LEU A 42 -2.81 -8.69 7.28
N THR A 43 -3.26 -7.80 8.17
CA THR A 43 -2.40 -7.25 9.23
C THR A 43 -2.26 -8.21 10.41
N ASN A 44 -3.30 -8.97 10.75
CA ASN A 44 -3.35 -9.78 11.96
C ASN A 44 -3.03 -11.27 11.74
N ASP A 45 -3.03 -11.75 10.49
CA ASP A 45 -2.80 -13.16 10.17
C ASP A 45 -1.47 -13.34 9.40
N PRO A 46 -0.33 -13.51 10.09
CA PRO A 46 0.95 -13.78 9.45
C PRO A 46 1.00 -15.20 8.87
N PRO A 47 1.75 -15.45 7.78
CA PRO A 47 2.71 -14.57 7.12
C PRO A 47 2.12 -13.87 5.89
N SER A 48 1.56 -12.68 6.07
CA SER A 48 1.11 -11.85 4.95
C SER A 48 2.27 -11.08 4.32
N ASP A 49 2.31 -11.03 2.99
CA ASP A 49 3.20 -10.14 2.25
C ASP A 49 2.87 -8.67 2.59
N PRO A 50 3.81 -7.87 3.13
CA PRO A 50 3.55 -6.45 3.45
C PRO A 50 3.00 -5.67 2.27
N LEU A 51 3.40 -5.98 1.04
CA LEU A 51 2.92 -5.29 -0.15
C LEU A 51 1.43 -5.57 -0.41
N SER A 52 0.89 -6.69 0.04
CA SER A 52 -0.54 -7.01 -0.10
C SER A 52 -1.43 -6.07 0.72
N VAL A 53 -1.00 -5.72 1.95
CA VAL A 53 -1.67 -4.72 2.79
C VAL A 53 -1.64 -3.37 2.10
N LEU A 54 -0.47 -2.97 1.59
CA LEU A 54 -0.27 -1.67 0.96
C LEU A 54 -1.06 -1.53 -0.35
N ARG A 55 -1.13 -2.57 -1.18
CA ARG A 55 -1.97 -2.58 -2.39
C ARG A 55 -3.44 -2.40 -2.03
N THR A 56 -3.92 -3.12 -1.00
CA THR A 56 -5.31 -3.01 -0.54
C THR A 56 -5.62 -1.62 0.02
N ARG A 57 -4.68 -1.02 0.77
CA ARG A 57 -4.79 0.38 1.24
C ARG A 57 -4.81 1.39 0.09
N ARG A 58 -3.99 1.20 -0.95
CA ARG A 58 -4.00 2.04 -2.14
C ARG A 58 -5.36 1.98 -2.84
N GLU A 59 -5.90 0.77 -3.02
CA GLU A 59 -7.22 0.55 -3.61
C GLU A 59 -8.32 1.25 -2.78
N LEU A 60 -8.25 1.16 -1.46
CA LEU A 60 -9.17 1.85 -0.56
C LEU A 60 -9.05 3.38 -0.67
N GLY A 61 -7.83 3.92 -0.73
CA GLY A 61 -7.58 5.34 -0.92
C GLY A 61 -8.11 5.86 -2.27
N GLU A 62 -7.95 5.09 -3.33
CA GLU A 62 -8.50 5.40 -4.65
C GLU A 62 -10.04 5.38 -4.66
N LEU A 63 -10.64 4.41 -3.98
CA LEU A 63 -12.09 4.32 -3.82
C LEU A 63 -12.66 5.53 -3.06
N TYR A 64 -11.96 5.97 -2.01
CA TYR A 64 -12.30 7.19 -1.28
C TYR A 64 -12.23 8.43 -2.17
N LEU A 65 -11.20 8.53 -3.00
CA LEU A 65 -11.02 9.66 -3.91
C LEU A 65 -12.07 9.69 -5.02
N LYS A 66 -12.21 8.60 -5.78
CA LYS A 66 -12.96 8.59 -7.05
C LYS A 66 -14.45 8.33 -6.91
N GLU A 67 -14.83 7.49 -5.96
CA GLU A 67 -16.22 7.05 -5.82
C GLU A 67 -16.91 7.77 -4.66
N LYS A 68 -16.32 7.74 -3.45
CA LYS A 68 -16.92 8.37 -2.26
C LYS A 68 -16.71 9.89 -2.20
N HIS A 69 -15.68 10.41 -2.88
CA HIS A 69 -15.23 11.81 -2.80
C HIS A 69 -14.89 12.26 -1.36
N ASP A 70 -14.32 11.35 -0.57
CA ASP A 70 -13.84 11.60 0.79
C ASP A 70 -12.33 11.88 0.75
N LEU A 71 -11.98 13.12 0.40
CA LEU A 71 -10.58 13.53 0.18
C LEU A 71 -9.71 13.35 1.42
N LYS A 72 -10.29 13.45 2.62
CA LYS A 72 -9.55 13.28 3.86
C LYS A 72 -9.21 11.82 4.11
N ALA A 73 -10.17 10.91 3.92
CA ALA A 73 -9.91 9.48 4.03
C ALA A 73 -8.93 9.00 2.95
N ALA A 74 -9.07 9.51 1.72
CA ALA A 74 -8.11 9.24 0.64
C ALA A 74 -6.69 9.69 1.00
N GLU A 75 -6.51 10.92 1.50
CA GLU A 75 -5.20 11.44 1.94
C GLU A 75 -4.56 10.51 2.97
N ILE A 76 -5.33 10.06 3.96
CA ILE A 76 -4.85 9.21 5.06
C ILE A 76 -4.33 7.87 4.51
N GLU A 77 -5.15 7.14 3.75
CA GLU A 77 -4.79 5.83 3.23
C GLU A 77 -3.57 5.91 2.31
N LEU A 78 -3.57 6.85 1.36
CA LEU A 78 -2.47 7.02 0.40
C LEU A 78 -1.17 7.48 1.08
N SER A 79 -1.25 8.31 2.13
CA SER A 79 -0.08 8.74 2.90
C SER A 79 0.54 7.59 3.71
N MET A 80 -0.28 6.67 4.22
CA MET A 80 0.22 5.45 4.88
C MET A 80 0.97 4.57 3.88
N VAL A 81 0.40 4.34 2.69
CA VAL A 81 1.08 3.56 1.64
C VAL A 81 2.40 4.17 1.24
N GLN A 82 2.44 5.49 1.01
CA GLN A 82 3.67 6.20 0.67
C GLN A 82 4.76 6.00 1.73
N ARG A 83 4.41 6.15 3.01
CA ARG A 83 5.33 6.03 4.14
C ARG A 83 5.87 4.62 4.27
N GLU A 84 4.99 3.64 4.31
CA GLU A 84 5.37 2.23 4.51
C GLU A 84 6.21 1.70 3.35
N CYS A 85 5.90 2.06 2.09
CA CYS A 85 6.76 1.73 0.95
C CYS A 85 8.16 2.35 1.08
N LYS A 86 8.26 3.60 1.54
CA LYS A 86 9.55 4.27 1.78
C LYS A 86 10.36 3.54 2.86
N ASP A 87 9.71 3.04 3.89
CA ASP A 87 10.37 2.31 4.98
C ASP A 87 10.84 0.92 4.52
N ILE A 88 10.07 0.22 3.67
CA ILE A 88 10.49 -1.04 3.03
C ILE A 88 11.78 -0.83 2.23
N VAL A 89 11.79 0.16 1.32
CA VAL A 89 12.97 0.46 0.48
C VAL A 89 14.18 0.81 1.34
N LYS A 90 14.00 1.65 2.36
CA LYS A 90 15.10 2.01 3.29
C LYS A 90 15.65 0.80 4.05
N ARG A 91 14.78 -0.13 4.46
CA ARG A 91 15.19 -1.35 5.15
C ARG A 91 16.03 -2.24 4.24
N ILE A 92 15.58 -2.47 3.00
CA ILE A 92 16.31 -3.26 2.00
C ILE A 92 17.68 -2.62 1.72
N ALA A 93 17.73 -1.31 1.48
CA ALA A 93 18.99 -0.59 1.25
C ALA A 93 19.95 -0.68 2.46
N ARG A 94 19.43 -0.61 3.69
CA ARG A 94 20.23 -0.77 4.91
C ARG A 94 20.79 -2.19 5.04
N GLU A 95 19.99 -3.21 4.79
CA GLU A 95 20.43 -4.61 4.83
C GLU A 95 21.51 -4.89 3.79
N ARG A 96 21.33 -4.38 2.56
CA ARG A 96 22.32 -4.46 1.47
C ARG A 96 23.67 -3.85 1.90
N ARG A 97 23.64 -2.68 2.54
CA ARG A 97 24.86 -2.02 3.06
C ARG A 97 25.53 -2.83 4.17
N LEU A 98 24.76 -3.38 5.11
CA LEU A 98 25.31 -4.19 6.20
C LEU A 98 25.96 -5.48 5.68
N ALA A 99 25.39 -6.10 4.63
CA ALA A 99 25.97 -7.25 3.97
C ALA A 99 27.30 -6.90 3.27
N GLN A 100 27.39 -5.76 2.59
CA GLN A 100 28.63 -5.28 1.96
C GLN A 100 29.73 -4.98 2.98
N GLU A 101 29.36 -4.51 4.18
CA GLU A 101 30.29 -4.25 5.29
C GLU A 101 30.67 -5.53 6.06
N GLY A 102 30.18 -6.71 5.66
CA GLY A 102 30.43 -7.99 6.33
C GLY A 102 29.79 -8.12 7.72
N LYS A 103 28.81 -7.27 8.04
CA LYS A 103 28.15 -7.19 9.36
C LYS A 103 26.95 -8.14 9.49
N THR A 104 26.50 -8.72 8.39
CA THR A 104 25.40 -9.69 8.34
C THR A 104 25.78 -10.86 7.44
N ALA A 105 25.07 -11.99 7.58
CA ALA A 105 25.26 -13.14 6.71
C ALA A 105 25.05 -12.76 5.24
N ILE A 106 25.83 -13.39 4.35
CA ILE A 106 25.66 -13.25 2.90
C ILE A 106 24.32 -13.91 2.55
N LYS A 107 23.40 -13.11 2.00
CA LYS A 107 22.12 -13.59 1.49
C LYS A 107 22.36 -14.56 0.32
N SER A 108 21.51 -15.57 0.21
CA SER A 108 21.45 -16.40 -0.99
C SER A 108 21.05 -15.55 -2.21
N GLN A 109 21.42 -16.00 -3.42
CA GLN A 109 21.03 -15.31 -4.65
C GLN A 109 19.50 -15.15 -4.76
N ASP A 110 18.74 -16.16 -4.35
CA ASP A 110 17.27 -16.12 -4.32
C ASP A 110 16.72 -15.07 -3.37
N GLU A 111 17.37 -14.83 -2.23
CA GLU A 111 16.96 -13.76 -1.30
C GLU A 111 17.25 -12.37 -1.87
N VAL A 112 18.38 -12.20 -2.55
CA VAL A 112 18.71 -10.92 -3.21
C VAL A 112 17.69 -10.61 -4.31
N MET A 113 17.34 -11.60 -5.14
CA MET A 113 16.31 -11.41 -6.16
C MET A 113 14.95 -11.04 -5.57
N ARG A 114 14.51 -11.71 -4.49
CA ARG A 114 13.26 -11.36 -3.79
C ARG A 114 13.28 -9.94 -3.23
N ASP A 115 14.40 -9.50 -2.68
CA ASP A 115 14.55 -8.14 -2.18
C ASP A 115 14.47 -7.11 -3.33
N GLU A 116 15.09 -7.39 -4.47
CA GLU A 116 15.04 -6.52 -5.66
C GLU A 116 13.60 -6.41 -6.22
N GLU A 117 12.89 -7.54 -6.32
CA GLU A 117 11.49 -7.56 -6.74
C GLU A 117 10.58 -6.81 -5.75
N MET A 118 10.81 -6.99 -4.44
CA MET A 118 10.08 -6.30 -3.39
C MET A 118 10.36 -4.80 -3.40
N GLU A 119 11.63 -4.40 -3.58
CA GLU A 119 12.06 -3.00 -3.70
C GLU A 119 11.40 -2.33 -4.90
N SER A 120 11.47 -2.95 -6.09
CA SER A 120 10.84 -2.46 -7.31
C SER A 120 9.32 -2.32 -7.15
N SER A 121 8.66 -3.33 -6.57
CA SER A 121 7.22 -3.31 -6.29
C SER A 121 6.84 -2.19 -5.30
N ALA A 122 7.63 -1.98 -4.25
CA ALA A 122 7.41 -0.92 -3.28
C ALA A 122 7.60 0.47 -3.90
N VAL A 123 8.61 0.65 -4.75
CA VAL A 123 8.84 1.93 -5.47
C VAL A 123 7.67 2.24 -6.40
N ASN A 124 7.23 1.27 -7.20
CA ASN A 124 6.09 1.45 -8.10
C ASN A 124 4.81 1.82 -7.35
N LEU A 125 4.49 1.06 -6.29
CA LEU A 125 3.31 1.32 -5.47
C LEU A 125 3.37 2.68 -4.76
N ARG A 126 4.57 3.10 -4.31
CA ARG A 126 4.80 4.43 -3.75
C ARG A 126 4.52 5.53 -4.78
N VAL A 127 5.02 5.38 -6.02
CA VAL A 127 4.81 6.36 -7.09
C VAL A 127 3.33 6.46 -7.45
N GLU A 128 2.63 5.34 -7.62
CA GLU A 128 1.20 5.33 -7.87
C GLU A 128 0.41 6.04 -6.76
N SER A 129 0.74 5.77 -5.50
CA SER A 129 0.09 6.42 -4.36
C SER A 129 0.34 7.92 -4.32
N MET A 130 1.57 8.36 -4.64
CA MET A 130 1.90 9.78 -4.74
C MET A 130 1.15 10.49 -5.87
N ARG A 131 0.88 9.82 -7.01
CA ARG A 131 0.07 10.38 -8.09
C ARG A 131 -1.37 10.64 -7.64
N LEU A 132 -1.97 9.72 -6.88
CA LEU A 132 -3.29 9.93 -6.29
C LEU A 132 -3.27 11.03 -5.22
N LEU A 133 -2.18 11.15 -4.43
CA LEU A 133 -2.01 12.27 -3.50
C LEU A 133 -1.94 13.62 -4.22
N VAL A 134 -1.28 13.72 -5.38
CA VAL A 134 -1.30 14.95 -6.20
C VAL A 134 -2.75 15.35 -6.50
N GLN A 135 -3.57 14.41 -6.97
CA GLN A 135 -4.99 14.67 -7.25
C GLN A 135 -5.76 15.12 -5.99
N VAL A 136 -5.55 14.45 -4.85
CA VAL A 136 -6.17 14.86 -3.57
C VAL A 136 -5.78 16.30 -3.19
N GLU A 137 -4.50 16.67 -3.33
CA GLU A 137 -4.05 18.01 -3.00
C GLU A 137 -4.58 19.07 -3.98
N GLU A 138 -4.70 18.74 -5.27
CA GLU A 138 -5.31 19.63 -6.28
C GLU A 138 -6.79 19.88 -5.99
N GLU A 139 -7.56 18.83 -5.70
CA GLU A 139 -9.00 18.95 -5.37
C GLU A 139 -9.24 19.71 -4.06
N LEU A 140 -8.26 19.71 -3.15
CA LEU A 140 -8.29 20.50 -1.92
C LEU A 140 -7.75 21.93 -2.08
N GLY A 141 -7.32 22.33 -3.29
CA GLY A 141 -6.74 23.65 -3.56
C GLY A 141 -5.36 23.87 -2.92
N ARG A 142 -4.62 22.80 -2.62
CA ARG A 142 -3.31 22.81 -1.94
C ARG A 142 -2.15 22.62 -2.93
N GLU A 143 -2.07 23.50 -3.93
CA GLU A 143 -1.12 23.40 -5.06
C GLU A 143 0.35 23.26 -4.63
N GLY A 144 0.78 23.96 -3.58
CA GLY A 144 2.16 23.85 -3.07
C GLY A 144 2.52 22.43 -2.59
N ARG A 145 1.55 21.71 -2.00
CA ARG A 145 1.74 20.30 -1.61
C ARG A 145 1.69 19.38 -2.83
N ALA A 146 0.78 19.63 -3.78
CA ALA A 146 0.72 18.90 -5.04
C ALA A 146 2.06 18.97 -5.78
N GLU A 147 2.66 20.16 -5.88
CA GLU A 147 3.97 20.36 -6.51
C GLU A 147 5.10 19.62 -5.79
N THR A 148 5.04 19.58 -4.45
CA THR A 148 5.99 18.79 -3.65
C THR A 148 5.90 17.31 -4.00
N TRP A 149 4.69 16.76 -4.13
CA TRP A 149 4.50 15.37 -4.54
C TRP A 149 4.98 15.10 -5.96
N ARG A 150 4.73 16.01 -6.92
CA ARG A 150 5.24 15.89 -8.29
C ARG A 150 6.76 15.83 -8.34
N LYS A 151 7.46 16.67 -7.58
CA LYS A 151 8.92 16.63 -7.46
C LYS A 151 9.41 15.28 -6.90
N LEU A 152 8.78 14.79 -5.83
CA LEU A 152 9.13 13.49 -5.25
C LEU A 152 8.90 12.32 -6.22
N ILE A 153 7.89 12.40 -7.09
CA ILE A 153 7.66 11.41 -8.15
C ILE A 153 8.79 11.45 -9.18
N GLN A 154 9.21 12.65 -9.62
CA GLN A 154 10.32 12.80 -10.57
C GLN A 154 11.62 12.25 -9.99
N ASP A 155 11.90 12.49 -8.71
CA ASP A 155 13.10 11.99 -8.05
C ASP A 155 13.06 10.46 -7.89
N ALA A 156 11.90 9.89 -7.58
CA ALA A 156 11.73 8.44 -7.51
C ALA A 156 11.98 7.76 -8.88
N GLY A 157 11.57 8.40 -9.98
CA GLY A 157 11.80 7.89 -11.34
C GLY A 157 13.26 7.96 -11.82
N LYS A 158 14.12 8.74 -11.16
CA LYS A 158 15.57 8.81 -11.46
C LYS A 158 16.41 7.78 -10.69
N THR A 159 15.80 7.09 -9.74
CA THR A 159 16.48 6.15 -8.83
C THR A 159 16.32 4.68 -9.29
N ILE A 160 15.55 4.44 -10.37
CA ILE A 160 15.40 3.16 -11.07
C ILE A 160 16.37 3.17 -12.26
#